data_AF-A0A973A2A1-F1
#
_entry.id   AF-A0A973A2A1-F1
#
_cell.length_a   1.000
_cell.length_b   1.000
_cell.length_c   1.000
_cell.angle_alpha   90.00
_cell.angle_beta   90.00
_cell.angle_gamma   90.00
#
_symmetry.space_group_name_H-M   'P 1'
#
loop_
_entity.id
_entity.type
_entity.pdbx_description
1 polymer ?
#
loop_
_entity_poly.entity_id
_entity_poly.type
_entity_poly.pdbx_seq_one_letter_code
_entity_poly.pdbx_strand_id
1 'polypeptide(L)'
;MNNLRLNLTPELFFDDNISLDKYLFEGEAVYKPVKVLALGATYRFVGNVQDNQDTEYLNRIAFSATVKNDFNRFEPLFRLRYSNYADDEITDKEFIRYKTSLKYDIANCKITPFVGIEAFQQLSDNELYKIRYALGFKYKMFKNNYIGCNYNLDYYLQELRNKHIFSLTYKIRL
;
A
#
# COMPACT_ATOMS: atom_id res chain seq x y z
N MET A 1 2.16 12.86 -25.13
CA MET A 1 2.70 12.18 -23.92
C MET A 1 1.52 11.83 -23.03
N ASN A 2 1.26 10.54 -22.77
CA ASN A 2 0.17 10.15 -21.87
C ASN A 2 0.60 10.38 -20.42
N ASN A 3 -0.04 11.36 -19.77
CA ASN A 3 0.15 11.64 -18.33
C ASN A 3 -0.69 10.71 -17.44
N LEU A 4 -1.47 9.81 -18.03
CA LEU A 4 -2.26 8.80 -17.36
C LEU A 4 -1.55 7.44 -17.40
N ARG A 5 -1.66 6.68 -16.32
CA ARG A 5 -1.12 5.33 -16.16
C ARG A 5 -2.10 4.49 -15.35
N LEU A 6 -2.25 3.22 -15.71
CA LEU A 6 -3.03 2.28 -14.92
C LEU A 6 -2.10 1.26 -14.27
N ASN A 7 -2.40 0.91 -13.02
CA ASN A 7 -1.71 -0.15 -12.30
C ASN A 7 -2.74 -1.19 -11.86
N LEU A 8 -2.40 -2.47 -12.05
CA LEU A 8 -3.15 -3.60 -11.49
C LEU A 8 -2.22 -4.34 -10.53
N THR A 9 -2.72 -4.61 -9.32
CA THR A 9 -1.91 -5.12 -8.21
C THR A 9 -2.67 -6.18 -7.42
N PRO A 10 -2.65 -7.45 -7.84
CA PRO A 10 -2.95 -8.58 -6.95
C PRO A 10 -1.92 -8.69 -5.83
N GLU A 11 -2.39 -9.01 -4.63
CA GLU A 11 -1.57 -9.10 -3.43
C GLU A 11 -2.11 -10.18 -2.49
N LEU A 12 -1.21 -10.96 -1.88
CA LEU A 12 -1.52 -11.97 -0.87
C LEU A 12 -0.95 -11.51 0.46
N PHE A 13 -1.74 -11.57 1.52
CA PHE A 13 -1.32 -11.25 2.89
C PHE A 13 -1.28 -12.53 3.71
N PHE A 14 -0.24 -12.66 4.51
CA PHE A 14 -0.04 -13.76 5.42
C PHE A 14 0.06 -13.23 6.85
N ASP A 15 -0.53 -13.98 7.77
CA ASP A 15 -0.50 -13.70 9.21
C ASP A 15 0.83 -14.14 9.86
N ASP A 16 0.88 -14.06 11.18
CA ASP A 16 2.05 -14.42 12.00
C ASP A 16 2.43 -15.91 11.88
N ASN A 17 1.49 -16.77 11.47
CA ASN A 17 1.70 -18.21 11.26
C ASN A 17 2.04 -18.55 9.81
N ILE A 18 2.18 -17.55 8.92
CA ILE A 18 2.38 -17.72 7.48
C ILE A 18 1.15 -18.39 6.81
N SER A 19 -0.01 -18.34 7.48
CA SER A 19 -1.29 -18.72 6.89
C SER A 19 -1.81 -17.58 6.02
N LEU A 20 -2.51 -17.91 4.95
CA LEU A 20 -3.11 -16.89 4.08
C LEU A 20 -4.26 -16.19 4.82
N ASP A 21 -4.04 -14.94 5.23
CA ASP A 21 -5.02 -14.08 5.92
C ASP A 21 -6.05 -13.54 4.91
N LYS A 22 -5.57 -13.06 3.76
CA LYS A 22 -6.43 -12.46 2.72
C LYS A 22 -5.74 -12.31 1.38
N TYR A 23 -6.57 -12.12 0.35
CA TYR A 23 -6.13 -11.72 -0.97
C TYR A 23 -6.78 -10.41 -1.38
N LEU A 24 -6.03 -9.59 -2.12
CA LEU A 24 -6.45 -8.28 -2.55
C LEU A 24 -6.24 -8.14 -4.04
N PHE A 25 -7.14 -7.41 -4.70
CA PHE A 25 -6.99 -6.98 -6.08
C PHE A 25 -7.17 -5.47 -6.17
N GLU A 26 -6.09 -4.74 -6.45
CA GLU A 26 -6.10 -3.29 -6.53
C GLU A 26 -5.94 -2.78 -7.97
N GLY A 27 -6.86 -1.92 -8.40
CA GLY A 27 -6.72 -1.08 -9.59
C GLY A 27 -6.43 0.37 -9.18
N GLU A 28 -5.40 0.98 -9.76
CA GLU A 28 -5.02 2.37 -9.50
C GLU A 28 -4.83 3.13 -10.81
N ALA A 29 -5.62 4.18 -11.01
CA ALA A 29 -5.43 5.17 -12.06
C ALA A 29 -4.56 6.31 -11.53
N VAL A 30 -3.46 6.61 -12.24
CA VAL A 30 -2.47 7.62 -11.83
C VAL A 30 -2.33 8.68 -12.90
N TYR A 31 -2.65 9.92 -12.56
CA TYR A 31 -2.42 11.10 -13.39
C TYR A 31 -1.22 11.90 -12.89
N LYS A 32 -0.32 12.29 -13.79
CA LYS A 32 0.88 13.08 -13.48
C LYS A 32 0.79 14.47 -14.09
N PRO A 33 0.21 15.46 -13.39
CA PRO A 33 0.15 16.83 -13.90
C PRO A 33 1.56 17.43 -14.08
N VAL A 34 2.49 17.09 -13.19
CA VAL A 34 3.91 17.45 -13.27
C VAL A 34 4.78 16.25 -12.88
N LYS A 35 6.09 16.30 -13.15
CA LYS A 35 7.00 15.15 -12.91
C LYS A 35 7.04 14.69 -11.45
N VAL A 36 6.96 15.64 -10.52
CA VAL A 36 7.13 15.45 -9.07
C VAL A 36 5.82 15.05 -8.39
N LEU A 37 4.66 15.44 -8.93
CA LEU A 37 3.33 15.20 -8.35
C LEU A 37 2.55 14.15 -9.15
N ALA A 38 1.94 13.21 -8.46
CA ALA A 38 1.01 12.24 -9.02
C ALA A 38 -0.29 12.22 -8.22
N LEU A 39 -1.41 12.28 -8.92
CA LEU A 39 -2.75 12.10 -8.38
C LEU A 39 -3.21 10.67 -8.67
N GLY A 40 -3.77 9.98 -7.68
CA GLY A 40 -4.18 8.59 -7.80
C GLY A 40 -5.62 8.39 -7.35
N ALA A 41 -6.40 7.63 -8.13
CA ALA A 41 -7.67 7.06 -7.72
C ALA A 41 -7.52 5.53 -7.67
N THR A 42 -7.97 4.92 -6.58
CA THR A 42 -7.76 3.50 -6.30
C THR A 42 -9.09 2.84 -5.99
N TYR A 43 -9.33 1.69 -6.61
CA TYR A 43 -10.35 0.74 -6.21
C TYR A 43 -9.65 -0.56 -5.80
N ARG A 44 -10.12 -1.17 -4.71
CA ARG A 44 -9.53 -2.39 -4.18
C ARG A 44 -10.65 -3.33 -3.75
N PHE A 45 -10.60 -4.55 -4.28
CA PHE A 45 -11.40 -5.67 -3.84
C PHE A 45 -10.59 -6.52 -2.86
N VAL A 46 -11.21 -6.96 -1.76
CA VAL A 46 -10.57 -7.78 -0.73
C VAL A 46 -11.43 -9.02 -0.48
N GLY A 47 -10.80 -10.19 -0.45
CA GLY A 47 -11.39 -11.41 0.09
C GLY A 47 -10.69 -11.78 1.38
N ASN A 48 -11.42 -11.69 2.49
CA ASN A 48 -10.92 -12.00 3.83
C ASN A 48 -11.15 -13.48 4.13
N VAL A 49 -10.06 -14.23 4.35
CA VAL A 49 -10.10 -15.68 4.54
C VAL A 49 -10.12 -15.94 6.04
N GLN A 50 -11.31 -16.09 6.62
CA GLN A 50 -11.45 -16.47 8.03
C GLN A 50 -11.46 -17.99 8.18
N ASP A 51 -10.72 -18.51 9.16
CA ASP A 51 -10.78 -19.92 9.52
C ASP A 51 -12.21 -20.30 9.95
N ASN A 52 -12.77 -21.33 9.32
CA ASN A 52 -14.10 -21.90 9.60
C ASN A 52 -15.31 -20.99 9.36
N GLN A 53 -15.18 -19.91 8.58
CA GLN A 53 -16.31 -19.07 8.13
C GLN A 53 -16.26 -18.81 6.62
N ASP A 54 -17.38 -18.34 6.07
CA ASP A 54 -17.46 -17.90 4.67
C ASP A 54 -16.52 -16.71 4.42
N THR A 55 -15.92 -16.67 3.24
CA THR A 55 -15.05 -15.56 2.83
C THR A 55 -15.85 -14.26 2.74
N GLU A 56 -15.43 -13.25 3.50
CA GLU A 56 -16.02 -11.92 3.46
C GLU A 56 -15.41 -11.07 2.33
N TYR A 57 -16.26 -10.37 1.58
CA TYR A 57 -15.85 -9.56 0.44
C TYR A 57 -16.06 -8.07 0.71
N LEU A 58 -15.00 -7.29 0.53
CA LEU A 58 -15.00 -5.86 0.82
C LEU A 58 -14.55 -5.04 -0.38
N ASN A 59 -15.23 -3.90 -0.59
CA ASN A 59 -14.94 -2.96 -1.67
C ASN A 59 -14.44 -1.65 -1.09
N ARG A 60 -13.24 -1.25 -1.50
CA ARG A 60 -12.48 -0.17 -0.88
C ARG A 60 -12.06 0.85 -1.92
N ILE A 61 -12.20 2.13 -1.60
CA ILE A 61 -11.81 3.25 -2.47
C ILE A 61 -10.81 4.17 -1.78
N ALA A 62 -9.92 4.76 -2.57
CA ALA A 62 -8.99 5.77 -2.07
C ALA A 62 -8.63 6.79 -3.14
N PHE A 63 -8.35 8.02 -2.70
CA PHE A 63 -7.79 9.09 -3.51
C PHE A 63 -6.48 9.54 -2.90
N SER A 64 -5.48 9.86 -3.71
CA SER A 64 -4.17 10.24 -3.20
C SER A 64 -3.46 11.31 -4.01
N ALA A 65 -2.64 12.09 -3.32
CA ALA A 65 -1.65 12.98 -3.89
C ALA A 65 -0.27 12.49 -3.42
N THR A 66 0.62 12.21 -4.38
CA THR A 66 1.96 11.67 -4.11
C THR A 66 3.01 12.62 -4.67
N VAL A 67 3.89 13.10 -3.82
CA VAL A 67 5.10 13.83 -4.19
C VAL A 67 6.28 12.86 -4.14
N LYS A 68 7.05 12.78 -5.23
CA LYS A 68 8.25 11.96 -5.28
C LYS A 68 9.38 12.74 -5.93
N ASN A 69 10.61 12.52 -5.46
CA ASN A 69 11.79 13.08 -6.08
C ASN A 69 12.86 12.00 -6.23
N ASP A 70 13.62 12.07 -7.31
CA ASP A 70 14.73 11.16 -7.57
C ASP A 70 16.04 11.90 -7.24
N PHE A 71 16.76 11.44 -6.23
CA PHE A 71 18.03 12.02 -5.78
C PHE A 71 19.13 10.94 -5.78
N ASN A 72 19.97 10.97 -6.81
CA ASN A 72 20.97 9.93 -7.07
C ASN A 72 20.31 8.53 -7.09
N ARG A 73 20.67 7.65 -6.15
CA ARG A 73 20.10 6.31 -6.01
C ARG A 73 18.93 6.24 -5.03
N PHE A 74 18.52 7.37 -4.45
CA PHE A 74 17.43 7.43 -3.49
C PHE A 74 16.18 8.04 -4.13
N GLU A 75 15.02 7.43 -3.90
CA GLU A 75 13.72 7.99 -4.30
C GLU A 75 12.87 8.21 -3.02
N PRO A 76 12.98 9.36 -2.34
CA PRO A 76 12.03 9.75 -1.32
C PRO A 76 10.64 10.01 -1.91
N LEU A 77 9.63 9.60 -1.16
CA LEU A 77 8.22 9.75 -1.52
C LEU A 77 7.41 10.14 -0.30
N PHE A 78 6.56 11.14 -0.46
CA PHE A 78 5.48 11.47 0.46
C PHE A 78 4.13 11.29 -0.25
N ARG A 79 3.16 10.70 0.44
CA ARG A 79 1.81 10.49 -0.07
C ARG A 79 0.79 10.85 0.99
N LEU A 80 -0.11 11.76 0.61
CA LEU A 80 -1.36 12.02 1.29
C LEU A 80 -2.46 11.19 0.63
N ARG A 81 -3.27 10.49 1.41
CA ARG A 81 -4.36 9.65 0.89
C ARG A 81 -5.61 9.78 1.73
N TYR A 82 -6.75 9.94 1.09
CA TYR A 82 -8.06 9.69 1.66
C TYR A 82 -8.48 8.25 1.35
N SER A 83 -9.07 7.53 2.30
CA SER A 83 -9.63 6.18 2.07
C SER A 83 -10.81 5.88 2.99
N ASN A 84 -11.78 5.10 2.50
CA ASN A 84 -12.90 4.59 3.31
C ASN A 84 -12.53 3.30 4.11
N TYR A 85 -11.25 3.14 4.44
CA TYR A 85 -10.72 1.96 5.11
C TYR A 85 -9.35 2.21 5.73
N ALA A 86 -9.06 1.50 6.80
CA ALA A 86 -7.72 1.34 7.38
C ALA A 86 -7.29 -0.15 7.43
N ASP A 87 -8.26 -1.04 7.58
CA ASP A 87 -8.19 -2.50 7.63
C ASP A 87 -9.56 -3.10 7.28
N ASP A 88 -9.72 -4.41 7.42
CA ASP A 88 -10.91 -5.13 6.98
C ASP A 88 -12.05 -5.01 8.00
N GLU A 89 -11.73 -4.92 9.29
CA GLU A 89 -12.67 -4.81 10.41
C GLU A 89 -13.45 -3.48 10.43
N ILE A 90 -12.99 -2.48 9.68
CA ILE A 90 -13.61 -1.15 9.63
C ILE A 90 -14.23 -0.90 8.26
N THR A 91 -15.55 -0.97 8.14
CA THR A 91 -16.29 -0.70 6.89
C THR A 91 -16.82 0.72 6.78
N ASP A 92 -17.09 1.39 7.91
CA ASP A 92 -17.88 2.62 7.95
C ASP A 92 -17.09 3.85 8.42
N LYS A 93 -15.76 3.79 8.41
CA LYS A 93 -14.90 4.92 8.80
C LYS A 93 -14.02 5.38 7.65
N GLU A 94 -13.77 6.68 7.64
CA GLU A 94 -12.93 7.35 6.67
C GLU A 94 -11.59 7.75 7.32
N PHE A 95 -10.53 7.72 6.52
CA PHE A 95 -9.18 7.99 6.98
C PHE A 95 -8.42 8.96 6.07
N ILE A 96 -7.68 9.88 6.69
CA ILE A 96 -6.55 10.55 6.06
C ILE A 96 -5.29 9.78 6.45
N ARG A 97 -4.47 9.48 5.45
CA ARG A 97 -3.26 8.69 5.57
C ARG A 97 -2.06 9.48 5.10
N TYR A 98 -1.02 9.47 5.92
CA TYR A 98 0.24 10.16 5.66
C TYR A 98 1.34 9.13 5.55
N LYS A 99 1.86 8.93 4.34
CA LYS A 99 2.90 7.96 4.08
C LYS A 99 4.19 8.63 3.63
N THR A 100 5.29 8.29 4.28
CA THR A 100 6.64 8.60 3.81
C THR A 100 7.36 7.29 3.52
N SER A 101 8.09 7.22 2.41
CA SER A 101 8.92 6.06 2.08
C SER A 101 10.18 6.47 1.37
N LEU A 102 11.24 5.68 1.56
CA LEU A 102 12.51 5.84 0.89
C LEU A 102 12.83 4.54 0.15
N LYS A 103 13.08 4.65 -1.15
CA LYS A 103 13.61 3.54 -1.96
C LYS A 103 15.08 3.75 -2.24
N TYR A 104 15.80 2.66 -2.43
CA TYR A 104 17.19 2.68 -2.86
C TYR A 104 17.38 1.85 -4.13
N ASP A 105 17.92 2.48 -5.16
CA ASP A 105 18.29 1.87 -6.43
C ASP A 105 19.69 1.26 -6.33
N ILE A 106 19.77 -0.05 -6.13
CA ILE A 106 21.04 -0.78 -6.06
C ILE A 106 21.59 -0.88 -7.49
N ALA A 107 22.80 -0.35 -7.71
CA ALA A 107 23.42 -0.38 -9.04
C ALA A 107 23.55 -1.81 -9.58
N ASN A 108 23.23 -1.96 -10.87
CA ASN A 108 23.26 -3.23 -11.60
C ASN A 108 22.40 -4.33 -10.97
N CYS A 109 21.39 -3.97 -10.17
CA CYS A 109 20.48 -4.91 -9.55
C CYS A 109 19.04 -4.64 -10.00
N LYS A 110 18.24 -5.70 -10.15
CA LYS A 110 16.80 -5.59 -10.44
C LYS A 110 15.96 -5.46 -9.16
N ILE A 111 16.59 -5.54 -7.99
CA ILE A 111 15.95 -5.44 -6.68
C ILE A 111 16.06 -4.00 -6.19
N THR A 112 14.92 -3.42 -5.83
CA THR A 112 14.81 -2.10 -5.23
C THR A 112 14.26 -2.27 -3.80
N PRO A 113 15.11 -2.27 -2.75
CA PRO A 113 14.63 -2.24 -1.38
C PRO A 113 13.94 -0.91 -1.05
N PHE A 114 13.07 -0.95 -0.05
CA PHE A 114 12.41 0.22 0.48
C PHE A 114 12.10 0.09 1.97
N VAL A 115 12.03 1.25 2.62
CA VAL A 115 11.47 1.40 3.96
C VAL A 115 10.38 2.47 3.93
N GLY A 116 9.42 2.42 4.85
CA GLY A 116 8.40 3.44 4.95
C GLY A 116 7.63 3.43 6.26
N ILE A 117 6.95 4.55 6.50
CA ILE A 117 6.09 4.78 7.66
C ILE A 117 4.77 5.36 7.14
N GLU A 118 3.64 4.90 7.67
CA GLU A 118 2.33 5.39 7.30
C GLU A 118 1.44 5.58 8.54
N ALA A 119 0.97 6.81 8.78
CA ALA A 119 0.03 7.13 9.84
C ALA A 119 -1.40 7.15 9.29
N PHE A 120 -2.36 6.63 10.07
CA PHE A 120 -3.78 6.54 9.71
C PHE A 120 -4.58 7.37 10.72
N GLN A 121 -5.14 8.49 10.26
CA GLN A 121 -5.99 9.37 11.07
C GLN A 121 -7.44 9.15 10.68
N GLN A 122 -8.28 8.79 11.65
CA GLN A 122 -9.71 8.63 11.47
C GLN A 122 -10.39 10.01 11.40
N LEU A 123 -11.22 10.28 10.40
CA LEU A 123 -11.84 11.61 10.23
C LEU A 123 -12.91 11.91 11.28
N SER A 124 -13.72 10.92 11.68
CA SER A 124 -14.87 11.17 12.56
C SER A 124 -14.46 11.68 13.95
N ASP A 125 -13.41 11.07 14.52
CA ASP A 125 -12.98 11.32 15.90
C ASP A 125 -11.69 12.15 15.92
N ASN A 126 -11.10 12.41 14.75
CA ASN A 126 -9.84 13.11 14.56
C ASN A 126 -8.64 12.45 15.27
N GLU A 127 -8.73 11.15 15.55
CA GLU A 127 -7.70 10.40 16.28
C GLU A 127 -6.77 9.64 15.34
N LEU A 128 -5.52 9.44 15.76
CA LEU A 128 -4.59 8.53 15.10
C LEU A 128 -4.94 7.10 15.47
N TYR A 129 -5.46 6.36 14.50
CA TYR A 129 -5.89 4.97 14.66
C TYR A 129 -4.70 4.02 14.75
N LYS A 130 -3.77 4.12 13.79
CA LYS A 130 -2.56 3.29 13.76
C LYS A 130 -1.39 3.93 13.04
N ILE A 131 -0.20 3.40 13.30
CA ILE A 131 1.03 3.67 12.55
C ILE A 131 1.54 2.35 11.98
N ARG A 132 1.83 2.34 10.68
CA ARG A 132 2.41 1.20 9.96
C ARG A 132 3.86 1.46 9.64
N TYR A 133 4.75 0.55 10.03
CA TYR A 133 6.13 0.49 9.57
C TYR A 133 6.24 -0.55 8.47
N ALA A 134 6.92 -0.22 7.38
CA ALA A 134 7.05 -1.10 6.22
C ALA A 134 8.52 -1.28 5.84
N LEU A 135 8.91 -2.53 5.58
CA LEU A 135 10.18 -2.91 4.98
C LEU A 135 9.87 -3.86 3.82
N GLY A 136 10.57 -3.73 2.71
CA GLY A 136 10.42 -4.70 1.64
C GLY A 136 11.33 -4.44 0.47
N PHE A 137 11.08 -5.17 -0.61
CA PHE A 137 11.78 -4.99 -1.86
C PHE A 137 10.86 -5.24 -3.05
N LYS A 138 11.26 -4.70 -4.20
CA LYS A 138 10.60 -4.95 -5.49
C LYS A 138 11.62 -5.49 -6.47
N TYR A 139 11.29 -6.61 -7.11
CA TYR A 139 12.04 -7.20 -8.20
C TYR A 139 11.39 -6.85 -9.54
N LYS A 140 12.12 -6.16 -10.41
CA LYS A 140 11.67 -5.83 -11.77
C LYS A 140 11.88 -7.04 -12.70
N MET A 141 10.82 -7.79 -12.95
CA MET A 141 10.88 -8.96 -13.84
C MET A 141 11.03 -8.55 -15.30
N PHE A 142 10.10 -7.71 -15.76
CA PHE A 142 10.02 -7.19 -17.13
C PHE A 142 9.81 -5.68 -17.10
N LYS A 143 9.71 -5.04 -18.27
CA LYS A 143 9.54 -3.59 -18.38
C LYS A 143 8.37 -3.05 -17.53
N ASN A 144 7.27 -3.80 -17.51
CA ASN A 144 6.00 -3.39 -16.91
C ASN A 144 5.51 -4.30 -15.77
N ASN A 145 6.28 -5.32 -15.39
CA ASN A 145 5.89 -6.33 -14.40
C ASN A 145 6.89 -6.37 -13.24
N TYR A 146 6.37 -6.39 -12.02
CA TYR A 146 7.15 -6.32 -10.79
C TYR A 146 6.60 -7.30 -9.76
N ILE A 147 7.49 -8.03 -9.09
CA ILE A 147 7.16 -8.80 -7.89
C ILE A 147 7.63 -8.00 -6.68
N GLY A 148 6.85 -7.98 -5.61
CA GLY A 148 7.24 -7.36 -4.35
C GLY A 148 7.05 -8.34 -3.20
N CYS A 149 7.97 -8.29 -2.24
CA CYS A 149 7.76 -8.87 -0.93
C CYS A 149 7.89 -7.76 0.09
N ASN A 150 6.98 -7.70 1.05
CA ASN A 150 7.06 -6.73 2.13
C ASN A 150 6.59 -7.32 3.46
N TYR A 151 7.15 -6.75 4.52
CA TYR A 151 6.73 -6.91 5.89
C TYR A 151 6.18 -5.58 6.38
N ASN A 152 5.00 -5.60 6.97
CA ASN A 152 4.41 -4.46 7.67
C ASN A 152 4.20 -4.80 9.14
N LEU A 153 4.52 -3.85 10.01
CA LEU A 153 4.16 -3.83 11.41
C LEU A 153 3.12 -2.73 11.63
N ASP A 154 1.89 -3.12 11.93
CA ASP A 154 0.82 -2.20 12.32
C ASP A 154 0.79 -2.07 13.84
N TYR A 155 1.01 -0.85 14.33
CA TYR A 155 0.87 -0.47 15.74
C TYR A 155 -0.47 0.27 15.92
N TYR A 156 -1.43 -0.40 16.55
CA TYR A 156 -2.76 0.15 16.84
C TYR A 156 -2.70 0.96 18.14
N LEU A 157 -2.90 2.28 18.03
CA LEU A 157 -2.68 3.22 19.12
C LEU A 157 -3.75 3.12 20.21
N GLN A 158 -4.99 2.85 19.82
CA GLN A 158 -6.14 2.73 20.75
C GLN A 158 -6.21 1.36 21.42
N GLU A 159 -5.76 0.31 20.73
CA GLU A 159 -5.86 -1.08 21.21
C GLU A 159 -4.58 -1.59 21.88
N LEU A 160 -3.47 -0.84 21.78
CA LEU A 160 -2.13 -1.29 22.19
C LEU A 160 -1.75 -2.65 21.60
N ARG A 161 -2.21 -2.91 20.37
CA ARG A 161 -2.04 -4.17 19.64
C ARG A 161 -1.06 -3.99 18.48
N ASN A 162 -0.26 -5.03 18.25
CA ASN A 162 0.59 -5.14 17.08
C ASN A 162 0.03 -6.19 16.13
N LYS A 163 0.05 -5.91 14.82
CA LYS A 163 -0.21 -6.92 13.79
C LYS A 163 0.99 -6.99 12.85
N HIS A 164 1.53 -8.18 12.65
CA HIS A 164 2.56 -8.44 11.66
C HIS A 164 1.90 -8.91 10.37
N ILE A 165 2.39 -8.43 9.23
CA ILE A 165 1.81 -8.74 7.93
C ILE A 165 2.95 -8.98 6.96
N PHE A 166 3.03 -10.21 6.46
CA PHE A 166 3.87 -10.52 5.31
C PHE A 166 3.01 -10.44 4.06
N SER A 167 3.50 -9.85 2.98
CA SER A 167 2.75 -9.87 1.73
C SER A 167 3.60 -10.07 0.49
N LEU A 168 2.99 -10.77 -0.45
CA LEU A 168 3.52 -11.02 -1.79
C LEU A 168 2.66 -10.25 -2.78
N THR A 169 3.29 -9.35 -3.53
CA THR A 169 2.61 -8.45 -4.45
C THR A 169 3.06 -8.74 -5.88
N TYR A 170 2.13 -8.73 -6.84
CA TYR A 170 2.45 -8.70 -8.26
C TYR A 170 1.86 -7.44 -8.89
N LYS A 171 2.68 -6.58 -9.49
CA LYS A 171 2.24 -5.31 -10.07
C LYS A 171 2.47 -5.26 -11.57
N ILE A 172 1.38 -4.98 -12.30
CA ILE A 172 1.36 -4.69 -13.73
C ILE A 172 1.17 -3.19 -13.92
N ARG A 173 1.97 -2.60 -14.81
CA ARG A 173 1.82 -1.21 -15.24
C ARG A 173 1.37 -1.16 -16.69
N LEU A 174 0.24 -0.52 -16.95
CA LEU A 174 -0.33 -0.29 -18.28
C LEU A 174 -0.14 1.18 -18.69
#